data_AF-A0A9D6CXV7-F1
#
_entry.id   AF-A0A9D6CXV7-F1
#
_cell.length_a   1.000
_cell.length_b   1.000
_cell.length_c   1.000
_cell.angle_alpha   90.00
_cell.angle_beta   90.00
_cell.angle_gamma   90.00
#
_symmetry.space_group_name_H-M   'P 1'
#
loop_
_entity.id
_entity.type
_entity.pdbx_description
1 polymer ?
#
loop_
_entity_poly.entity_id
_entity_poly.type
_entity_poly.pdbx_seq_one_letter_code
_entity_poly.pdbx_strand_id
1 'polypeptide(L)'
;MRTTLWSVNKQRGALFGIDARISMAIFGALSIVLGYTAFGKITSSREAALYKELQEIDYAIRQYQSDMGTFPMFTINGATFSPGVVVNATRSYNALWSTTNNVAAAFIPKWNGPYLNTDTDNHPIYGTYSVIYATGTRGICTSTNTCYAWVSLTNVPAEVWSAVNRYVDEDNGASPEATPVTTGRVQADGLTDPRILYYRSVGRSPGY
;
A
#
# COMPACT_ATOMS: atom_id res chain seq x y z
N MET A 1 -79.12 34.09 5.86
CA MET A 1 -77.80 33.49 5.54
C MET A 1 -77.15 33.10 6.86
N ARG A 2 -77.11 31.80 7.18
CA ARG A 2 -76.64 31.28 8.48
C ARG A 2 -75.30 30.57 8.24
N THR A 3 -74.21 31.23 8.57
CA THR A 3 -72.85 30.68 8.45
C THR A 3 -72.59 29.75 9.63
N THR A 4 -72.51 28.45 9.37
CA THR A 4 -72.13 27.42 10.34
C THR A 4 -70.61 27.40 10.51
N LEU A 5 -70.14 27.91 11.65
CA LEU A 5 -68.74 27.80 12.09
C LEU A 5 -68.54 26.39 12.68
N TRP A 6 -67.81 25.53 11.98
CA TRP A 6 -67.36 24.23 12.52
C TRP A 6 -66.13 24.43 13.42
N SER A 7 -66.30 24.18 14.72
CA SER A 7 -65.22 24.15 15.71
C SER A 7 -64.34 22.91 15.50
N VAL A 8 -63.10 23.10 15.05
CA VAL A 8 -62.07 22.03 14.99
C VAL A 8 -61.50 21.81 16.39
N ASN A 9 -62.20 21.02 17.21
CA ASN A 9 -61.77 20.66 18.55
C ASN A 9 -61.24 19.21 18.53
N LYS A 10 -59.93 19.03 18.24
CA LYS A 10 -59.05 17.87 18.53
C LYS A 10 -57.83 17.83 17.57
N GLN A 11 -56.87 18.76 17.71
CA GLN A 11 -55.60 18.74 16.94
C GLN A 11 -54.36 18.40 17.80
N ARG A 12 -54.52 18.09 19.08
CA ARG A 12 -53.39 17.81 19.99
C ARG A 12 -52.60 16.53 19.66
N GLY A 13 -53.19 15.59 18.90
CA GLY A 13 -52.48 14.39 18.41
C GLY A 13 -51.77 14.57 17.07
N ALA A 14 -52.10 15.61 16.29
CA ALA A 14 -51.49 15.86 14.98
C ALA A 14 -50.08 16.48 15.09
N LEU A 15 -49.81 17.20 16.19
CA LEU A 15 -48.50 17.81 16.47
C LEU A 15 -47.41 16.77 16.76
N PHE A 16 -47.73 15.67 17.45
CA PHE A 16 -46.79 14.57 17.68
C PHE A 16 -46.40 13.83 16.39
N GLY A 17 -47.32 13.70 15.43
CA GLY A 17 -47.05 13.05 14.15
C GLY A 17 -46.19 13.90 13.22
N ILE A 18 -46.34 15.22 13.25
CA ILE A 18 -45.52 16.15 12.46
C ILE A 18 -44.10 16.24 13.04
N ASP A 19 -43.96 16.37 14.36
CA ASP A 19 -42.65 16.45 15.02
C ASP A 19 -41.87 15.13 14.92
N ALA A 20 -42.54 13.98 14.99
CA ALA A 20 -41.92 12.68 14.77
C ALA A 20 -41.39 12.49 13.33
N ARG A 21 -42.09 13.04 12.32
CA ARG A 21 -41.64 12.98 10.92
C ARG A 21 -40.45 13.89 10.68
N ILE A 22 -40.48 15.10 11.24
CA ILE A 22 -39.35 16.03 11.16
C ILE A 22 -38.13 15.42 11.86
N SER A 23 -38.33 14.83 13.05
CA SER A 23 -37.26 14.15 13.79
C SER A 23 -36.68 12.96 13.02
N MET A 24 -37.52 12.10 12.44
CA MET A 24 -37.03 10.99 11.58
C MET A 24 -36.30 11.49 10.34
N ALA A 25 -36.73 12.61 9.75
CA ALA A 25 -36.02 13.23 8.63
C ALA A 25 -34.63 13.76 9.05
N ILE A 26 -34.51 14.36 10.24
CA ILE A 26 -33.23 14.83 10.79
C ILE A 26 -32.32 13.63 11.09
N PHE A 27 -32.82 12.60 11.77
CA PHE A 27 -32.03 11.39 12.05
C PHE A 27 -31.63 10.65 10.77
N GLY A 28 -32.50 10.62 9.76
CA GLY A 28 -32.20 10.07 8.44
C GLY A 28 -31.12 10.87 7.70
N ALA A 29 -31.16 12.20 7.76
CA ALA A 29 -30.11 13.04 7.17
C ALA A 29 -28.76 12.88 7.90
N LEU A 30 -28.77 12.86 9.23
CA LEU A 30 -27.58 12.67 10.05
C LEU A 30 -26.95 11.29 9.85
N SER A 31 -27.74 10.22 9.71
CA SER A 31 -27.21 8.87 9.49
C SER A 31 -26.46 8.74 8.16
N ILE A 32 -26.92 9.42 7.11
CA ILE A 32 -26.23 9.45 5.80
C ILE A 32 -24.88 10.18 5.91
N VAL A 33 -24.85 11.34 6.57
CA VAL A 33 -23.63 12.13 6.75
C VAL A 33 -22.61 11.37 7.62
N LEU A 34 -23.08 10.74 8.70
CA LEU A 34 -22.23 9.90 9.56
C LEU A 34 -21.72 8.66 8.81
N GLY A 35 -22.55 8.03 7.99
CA GLY A 35 -22.14 6.91 7.13
C GLY A 35 -21.01 7.31 6.18
N TYR A 36 -21.18 8.40 5.44
CA TYR A 36 -20.17 8.88 4.49
C TYR A 36 -18.83 9.20 5.17
N THR A 37 -18.86 9.88 6.31
CA THR A 37 -17.64 10.22 7.06
C THR A 37 -16.98 8.99 7.70
N ALA A 38 -17.75 8.00 8.14
CA ALA A 38 -17.23 6.75 8.67
C ALA A 38 -16.51 5.93 7.58
N PHE A 39 -17.11 5.79 6.39
CA PHE A 39 -16.48 5.09 5.27
C PHE A 39 -15.18 5.75 4.83
N GLY A 40 -15.15 7.09 4.69
CA GLY A 40 -13.92 7.80 4.33
C GLY A 40 -12.79 7.68 5.37
N LYS A 41 -13.14 7.59 6.67
CA LYS A 41 -12.12 7.33 7.71
C LYS A 41 -11.54 5.92 7.60
N ILE A 42 -12.35 4.92 7.27
CA ILE A 42 -11.90 3.53 7.12
C ILE A 42 -10.97 3.37 5.92
N THR A 43 -11.25 4.03 4.78
CA THR A 43 -10.34 3.98 3.63
C THR A 43 -9.01 4.67 3.96
N SER A 44 -9.05 5.85 4.59
CA SER A 44 -7.84 6.57 5.00
C SER A 44 -6.97 5.78 5.99
N SER A 45 -7.57 5.02 6.91
CA SER A 45 -6.81 4.20 7.86
C SER A 45 -6.14 3.00 7.19
N ARG A 46 -6.77 2.41 6.17
CA ARG A 46 -6.17 1.33 5.36
C ARG A 46 -5.01 1.83 4.52
N GLU A 47 -5.15 3.00 3.89
CA GLU A 47 -4.06 3.62 3.12
C GLU A 47 -2.84 3.93 4.00
N ALA A 48 -3.08 4.50 5.18
CA ALA A 48 -2.02 4.79 6.15
C ALA A 48 -1.38 3.51 6.70
N ALA A 49 -2.17 2.46 6.94
CA ALA A 49 -1.66 1.16 7.37
C ALA A 49 -0.74 0.54 6.31
N LEU A 50 -1.16 0.51 5.04
CA LEU A 50 -0.33 0.00 3.95
C LEU A 50 0.97 0.80 3.81
N TYR A 51 0.91 2.13 3.90
CA TYR A 51 2.12 2.95 3.90
C TYR A 51 3.08 2.57 5.03
N LYS A 52 2.55 2.32 6.24
CA LYS A 52 3.37 1.86 7.38
C LYS A 52 3.98 0.50 7.15
N GLU A 53 3.24 -0.46 6.61
CA GLU A 53 3.77 -1.78 6.24
C GLU A 53 4.93 -1.65 5.23
N LEU A 54 4.78 -0.82 4.20
CA LEU A 54 5.85 -0.57 3.23
C LEU A 54 7.10 0.04 3.87
N GLN A 55 6.93 0.92 4.88
CA GLN A 55 8.06 1.45 5.65
C GLN A 55 8.76 0.35 6.46
N GLU A 56 8.01 -0.53 7.12
CA GLU A 56 8.58 -1.65 7.88
C GLU A 56 9.37 -2.59 6.96
N ILE A 57 8.84 -2.89 5.77
CA ILE A 57 9.56 -3.70 4.77
C ILE A 57 10.82 -2.96 4.26
N ASP A 58 10.78 -1.64 4.05
CA ASP A 58 11.96 -0.85 3.68
C ASP A 58 13.07 -0.96 4.75
N TYR A 59 12.70 -0.81 6.02
CA TYR A 59 13.65 -0.98 7.13
C TYR A 59 14.18 -2.40 7.21
N ALA A 60 13.34 -3.41 7.00
CA ALA A 60 13.75 -4.82 6.98
C ALA A 60 14.77 -5.09 5.87
N ILE A 61 14.54 -4.59 4.65
CA ILE A 61 15.48 -4.74 3.53
C ILE A 61 16.79 -4.01 3.81
N ARG A 62 16.75 -2.83 4.43
CA ARG A 62 17.96 -2.09 4.83
C ARG A 62 18.78 -2.87 5.85
N GLN A 63 18.14 -3.41 6.88
CA GLN A 63 18.81 -4.21 7.89
C GLN A 63 19.39 -5.48 7.28
N TYR A 64 18.62 -6.17 6.44
CA TYR A 64 19.08 -7.33 5.69
C TYR A 64 20.34 -7.01 4.86
N GLN A 65 20.33 -5.91 4.10
CA GLN A 65 21.50 -5.49 3.32
C GLN A 65 22.71 -5.18 4.22
N SER A 66 22.47 -4.52 5.36
CA SER A 66 23.53 -4.19 6.32
C SER A 66 24.21 -5.44 6.86
N ASP A 67 23.44 -6.45 7.26
CA ASP A 67 23.97 -7.68 7.85
C ASP A 67 24.69 -8.55 6.81
N MET A 68 24.18 -8.57 5.58
CA MET A 68 24.81 -9.29 4.48
C MET A 68 26.10 -8.64 3.99
N GLY A 69 26.24 -7.32 4.15
CA GLY A 69 27.34 -6.52 3.65
C GLY A 69 27.41 -6.47 2.12
N THR A 70 26.32 -6.83 1.44
CA THR A 70 26.18 -6.76 -0.02
C THR A 70 24.72 -6.53 -0.38
N PHE A 71 24.49 -6.12 -1.63
CA PHE A 71 23.13 -5.85 -2.09
C PHE A 71 22.27 -7.14 -2.10
N PRO A 72 20.99 -7.09 -1.67
CA PRO A 72 20.20 -8.29 -1.43
C PRO A 72 20.06 -9.22 -2.63
N MET A 73 20.16 -8.72 -3.87
CA MET A 73 20.11 -9.57 -5.08
C MET A 73 21.18 -10.67 -5.10
N PHE A 74 22.35 -10.43 -4.48
CA PHE A 74 23.50 -11.34 -4.51
C PHE A 74 23.43 -12.45 -3.48
N THR A 75 22.52 -12.33 -2.52
CA THR A 75 22.42 -13.25 -1.38
C THR A 75 21.28 -14.25 -1.53
N ILE A 76 20.43 -14.09 -2.55
CA ILE A 76 19.28 -14.96 -2.79
C ILE A 76 19.71 -16.30 -3.39
N ASN A 77 19.13 -17.38 -2.90
CA ASN A 77 19.38 -18.73 -3.40
C ASN A 77 18.88 -18.90 -4.85
N GLY A 78 19.78 -19.32 -5.74
CA GLY A 78 19.48 -19.55 -7.16
C GLY A 78 19.53 -18.30 -8.02
N ALA A 79 20.10 -17.19 -7.52
CA ALA A 79 20.34 -16.00 -8.32
C ALA A 79 21.34 -16.29 -9.44
N THR A 80 21.02 -15.88 -10.67
CA THR A 80 21.91 -15.97 -11.83
C THR A 80 22.25 -14.58 -12.36
N PHE A 81 23.50 -14.42 -12.81
CA PHE A 81 24.09 -13.15 -13.19
C PHE A 81 24.74 -13.29 -14.57
N SER A 82 24.01 -13.03 -15.67
CA SER A 82 24.55 -12.66 -17.00
C SER A 82 23.47 -12.68 -18.08
N PRO A 83 23.33 -11.66 -18.96
CA PRO A 83 23.81 -10.28 -18.83
C PRO A 83 22.93 -9.42 -17.90
N GLY A 84 21.81 -9.98 -17.43
CA GLY A 84 20.92 -9.41 -16.43
C GLY A 84 20.85 -10.29 -15.18
N VAL A 85 20.30 -9.73 -14.11
CA VAL A 85 20.09 -10.43 -12.85
C VAL A 85 18.73 -11.13 -12.89
N VAL A 86 18.73 -12.46 -12.80
CA VAL A 86 17.49 -13.23 -12.59
C VAL A 86 17.49 -13.75 -11.17
N VAL A 87 16.54 -13.26 -10.40
CA VAL A 87 16.26 -13.69 -9.03
C VAL A 87 14.80 -14.10 -8.92
N ASN A 88 14.50 -15.02 -8.01
CA ASN A 88 13.12 -15.32 -7.68
C ASN A 88 12.59 -14.23 -6.73
N ALA A 89 11.55 -13.51 -7.17
CA ALA A 89 11.01 -12.36 -6.44
C ALA A 89 10.35 -12.75 -5.11
N THR A 90 9.68 -13.91 -5.06
CA THR A 90 9.08 -14.48 -3.85
C THR A 90 10.16 -14.90 -2.85
N ARG A 91 11.23 -15.58 -3.31
CA ARG A 91 12.37 -15.91 -2.43
C ARG A 91 13.06 -14.66 -1.89
N SER A 92 13.13 -13.61 -2.69
CA SER A 92 13.75 -12.34 -2.29
C SER A 92 13.00 -11.69 -1.13
N TYR A 93 11.66 -11.72 -1.17
CA TYR A 93 10.84 -11.29 -0.02
C TYR A 93 10.96 -12.27 1.16
N ASN A 94 10.88 -13.57 0.90
CA ASN A 94 10.91 -14.58 1.97
C ASN A 94 12.25 -14.66 2.71
N ALA A 95 13.34 -14.21 2.09
CA ALA A 95 14.64 -14.07 2.74
C ALA A 95 14.63 -13.10 3.93
N LEU A 96 13.62 -12.21 4.02
CA LEU A 96 13.46 -11.29 5.13
C LEU A 96 13.01 -11.99 6.42
N TRP A 97 12.34 -13.13 6.34
CA TRP A 97 11.82 -13.84 7.52
C TRP A 97 12.33 -15.28 7.66
N SER A 98 12.85 -15.90 6.59
CA SER A 98 13.38 -17.27 6.63
C SER A 98 14.57 -17.46 5.70
N THR A 99 15.57 -18.20 6.18
CA THR A 99 16.73 -18.61 5.38
C THR A 99 16.47 -19.88 4.55
N THR A 100 15.45 -20.66 4.90
CA THR A 100 15.14 -21.96 4.31
C THR A 100 14.89 -21.86 2.81
N ASN A 101 15.87 -22.25 2.00
CA ASN A 101 15.87 -22.19 0.52
C ASN A 101 15.74 -20.77 -0.08
N ASN A 102 15.81 -19.72 0.74
CA ASN A 102 15.70 -18.32 0.27
C ASN A 102 17.06 -17.63 0.21
N VAL A 103 17.95 -17.95 1.15
CA VAL A 103 19.30 -17.36 1.24
C VAL A 103 20.33 -18.36 0.73
N ALA A 104 21.29 -17.90 -0.07
CA ALA A 104 22.38 -18.72 -0.55
C ALA A 104 23.31 -19.14 0.61
N ALA A 105 23.82 -20.37 0.57
CA ALA A 105 24.55 -20.99 1.69
C ALA A 105 25.72 -20.14 2.22
N ALA A 106 26.42 -19.42 1.34
CA ALA A 106 27.53 -18.54 1.70
C ALA A 106 27.13 -17.35 2.59
N PHE A 107 25.86 -16.97 2.58
CA PHE A 107 25.33 -15.80 3.29
C PHE A 107 24.52 -16.16 4.54
N ILE A 108 24.18 -17.45 4.75
CA ILE A 108 23.46 -17.90 5.94
C ILE A 108 24.17 -17.49 7.25
N PRO A 109 25.51 -17.61 7.40
CA PRO A 109 26.19 -17.20 8.64
C PRO A 109 26.12 -15.71 8.94
N LYS A 110 25.81 -14.87 7.94
CA LYS A 110 25.66 -13.42 8.10
C LYS A 110 24.22 -12.99 8.38
N TRP A 111 23.26 -13.90 8.21
CA TRP A 111 21.85 -13.59 8.40
C TRP A 111 21.55 -13.49 9.90
N ASN A 112 21.06 -12.33 10.34
CA ASN A 112 20.70 -12.05 11.74
C ASN A 112 19.20 -11.75 11.90
N GLY A 113 18.39 -12.25 10.96
CA GLY A 113 16.93 -12.09 11.00
C GLY A 113 16.26 -12.98 12.06
N PRO A 114 14.92 -13.06 12.03
CA PRO A 114 14.03 -12.50 11.02
C PRO A 114 13.93 -10.96 11.10
N TYR A 115 13.87 -10.30 9.94
CA TYR A 115 13.72 -8.86 9.80
C TYR A 115 12.25 -8.42 9.70
N LEU A 116 11.36 -9.38 9.39
CA LEU A 116 9.91 -9.22 9.42
C LEU A 116 9.30 -10.23 10.39
N ASN A 117 8.26 -9.82 11.09
CA ASN A 117 7.51 -10.68 12.02
C ASN A 117 6.39 -11.47 11.32
N THR A 118 6.38 -11.52 9.99
CA THR A 118 5.42 -12.28 9.18
C THR A 118 6.11 -13.47 8.53
N ASP A 119 5.42 -14.59 8.42
CA ASP A 119 5.85 -15.83 7.77
C ASP A 119 5.13 -16.07 6.43
N THR A 120 4.43 -15.07 5.92
CA THR A 120 3.73 -15.12 4.64
C THR A 120 4.01 -13.89 3.79
N ASP A 121 4.05 -14.11 2.48
CA ASP A 121 4.02 -13.07 1.46
C ASP A 121 2.60 -12.63 1.08
N ASN A 122 1.56 -13.31 1.57
CA ASN A 122 0.19 -12.95 1.24
C ASN A 122 -0.33 -11.82 2.14
N HIS A 123 -0.79 -10.72 1.55
CA HIS A 123 -1.42 -9.63 2.29
C HIS A 123 -2.90 -9.95 2.56
N PRO A 124 -3.43 -9.72 3.79
CA PRO A 124 -4.81 -10.11 4.14
C PRO A 124 -5.92 -9.48 3.28
N ILE A 125 -5.67 -8.30 2.70
CA ILE A 125 -6.66 -7.51 1.94
C ILE A 125 -6.33 -7.46 0.44
N TYR A 126 -5.04 -7.55 0.08
CA TYR A 126 -4.57 -7.29 -1.27
C TYR A 126 -4.09 -8.61 -1.87
N GLY A 127 -3.00 -8.60 -2.62
CA GLY A 127 -2.38 -9.81 -3.15
C GLY A 127 -1.09 -10.15 -2.41
N THR A 128 -0.11 -10.61 -3.17
CA THR A 128 1.17 -11.07 -2.65
C THR A 128 2.26 -10.00 -2.73
N TYR A 129 3.08 -9.96 -1.68
CA TYR A 129 4.33 -9.24 -1.62
C TYR A 129 5.43 -9.99 -2.37
N SER A 130 6.32 -9.24 -2.99
CA SER A 130 7.53 -9.75 -3.63
C SER A 130 8.60 -8.68 -3.64
N VAL A 131 9.87 -9.06 -3.82
CA VAL A 131 10.97 -8.11 -4.00
C VAL A 131 11.62 -8.36 -5.34
N ILE A 132 11.58 -7.36 -6.22
CA ILE A 132 12.29 -7.39 -7.50
C ILE A 132 13.47 -6.42 -7.47
N TYR A 133 14.47 -6.65 -8.32
CA TYR A 133 15.60 -5.73 -8.46
C TYR A 133 15.62 -5.15 -9.85
N ALA A 134 15.56 -3.82 -9.92
CA ALA A 134 15.48 -3.10 -11.18
C ALA A 134 16.03 -1.69 -11.06
N THR A 135 16.29 -1.04 -12.19
CA THR A 135 16.71 0.37 -12.23
C THR A 135 15.57 1.32 -11.80
N GLY A 136 15.85 2.63 -11.75
CA GLY A 136 14.86 3.64 -11.34
C GLY A 136 13.58 3.68 -12.19
N THR A 137 13.65 3.21 -13.43
CA THR A 137 12.52 3.08 -14.38
C THR A 137 12.09 1.62 -14.57
N ARG A 138 12.43 0.74 -13.60
CA ARG A 138 12.15 -0.70 -13.61
C ARG A 138 12.75 -1.48 -14.80
N GLY A 139 13.83 -0.97 -15.40
CA GLY A 139 14.65 -1.71 -16.37
C GLY A 139 15.62 -2.71 -15.74
N ILE A 140 16.29 -3.51 -16.58
CA ILE A 140 17.20 -4.59 -16.16
C ILE A 140 18.37 -4.07 -15.31
N CYS A 141 18.67 -4.79 -14.24
CA CYS A 141 19.83 -4.57 -13.40
C CYS A 141 21.12 -5.11 -14.03
N THR A 142 22.13 -4.24 -14.16
CA THR A 142 23.46 -4.55 -14.70
C THR A 142 24.56 -4.01 -13.77
N SER A 143 25.82 -4.33 -14.06
CA SER A 143 26.98 -3.79 -13.32
C SER A 143 27.21 -2.29 -13.52
N THR A 144 26.62 -1.70 -14.57
CA THR A 144 26.82 -0.30 -14.98
C THR A 144 25.70 0.64 -14.54
N ASN A 145 24.58 0.10 -14.06
CA ASN A 145 23.39 0.87 -13.73
C ASN A 145 23.14 0.86 -12.22
N THR A 146 22.54 1.95 -11.72
CA THR A 146 22.03 1.97 -10.35
C THR A 146 20.81 1.08 -10.23
N CYS A 147 20.88 0.13 -9.32
CA CYS A 147 19.86 -0.88 -9.08
C CYS A 147 19.17 -0.65 -7.75
N TYR A 148 17.88 -0.86 -7.69
CA TYR A 148 17.10 -0.73 -6.48
C TYR A 148 16.34 -2.01 -6.17
N ALA A 149 16.12 -2.26 -4.89
CA ALA A 149 15.15 -3.23 -4.43
C ALA A 149 13.76 -2.57 -4.49
N TRP A 150 12.84 -3.22 -5.18
CA TRP A 150 11.47 -2.78 -5.31
C TRP A 150 10.58 -3.78 -4.59
N VAL A 151 9.88 -3.31 -3.57
CA VAL A 151 8.81 -4.06 -2.93
C VAL A 151 7.59 -3.97 -3.84
N SER A 152 7.13 -5.10 -4.34
CA SER A 152 5.92 -5.19 -5.15
C SER A 152 4.78 -5.80 -4.37
N LEU A 153 3.59 -5.24 -4.50
CA LEU A 153 2.34 -5.78 -3.95
C LEU A 153 1.29 -5.85 -5.06
N THR A 154 0.73 -7.02 -5.27
CA THR A 154 -0.31 -7.24 -6.30
C THR A 154 -1.70 -6.88 -5.77
N ASN A 155 -2.65 -6.68 -6.70
CA ASN A 155 -4.07 -6.47 -6.40
C ASN A 155 -4.36 -5.22 -5.53
N VAL A 156 -3.64 -4.12 -5.77
CA VAL A 156 -3.84 -2.85 -5.05
C VAL A 156 -4.81 -1.96 -5.84
N PRO A 157 -5.96 -1.55 -5.27
CA PRO A 157 -6.88 -0.62 -5.93
C PRO A 157 -6.20 0.70 -6.30
N ALA A 158 -6.60 1.29 -7.43
CA ALA A 158 -6.03 2.55 -7.91
C ALA A 158 -6.13 3.70 -6.89
N GLU A 159 -7.20 3.76 -6.09
CA GLU A 159 -7.36 4.79 -5.04
C GLU A 159 -6.27 4.67 -3.98
N VAL A 160 -6.02 3.45 -3.49
CA VAL A 160 -5.06 3.15 -2.43
C VAL A 160 -3.65 3.41 -2.95
N TRP A 161 -3.37 2.97 -4.17
CA TRP A 161 -2.09 3.24 -4.81
C TRP A 161 -1.82 4.75 -4.92
N SER A 162 -2.82 5.54 -5.33
CA SER A 162 -2.67 7.00 -5.45
C SER A 162 -2.43 7.65 -4.09
N ALA A 163 -3.10 7.17 -3.04
CA ALA A 163 -2.89 7.67 -1.69
C ALA A 163 -1.47 7.37 -1.20
N VAL A 164 -0.97 6.16 -1.43
CA VAL A 164 0.42 5.80 -1.09
C VAL A 164 1.43 6.64 -1.89
N ASN A 165 1.21 6.85 -3.19
CA ASN A 165 2.04 7.75 -4.00
C ASN A 165 2.09 9.15 -3.40
N ARG A 166 0.91 9.66 -3.03
CA ARG A 166 0.75 10.97 -2.42
C ARG A 166 1.50 11.12 -1.09
N TYR A 167 1.49 10.07 -0.25
CA TYR A 167 2.24 10.04 1.01
C TYR A 167 3.77 10.00 0.80
N VAL A 168 4.24 9.33 -0.25
CA VAL A 168 5.68 9.06 -0.44
C VAL A 168 6.37 10.13 -1.29
N ASP A 169 5.79 10.48 -2.43
CA ASP A 169 6.47 11.24 -3.49
C ASP A 169 5.91 12.66 -3.68
N GLU A 170 4.66 12.93 -3.26
CA GLU A 170 3.99 14.20 -3.58
C GLU A 170 3.81 15.15 -2.38
N ASP A 171 4.45 14.89 -1.24
CA ASP A 171 4.27 15.66 0.01
C ASP A 171 2.79 15.87 0.35
N ASN A 172 2.05 14.77 0.49
CA ASN A 172 0.59 14.78 0.68
C ASN A 172 -0.20 15.47 -0.44
N GLY A 173 0.37 15.56 -1.64
CA GLY A 173 -0.25 16.15 -2.84
C GLY A 173 0.08 17.62 -3.05
N ALA A 174 0.99 18.19 -2.25
CA ALA A 174 1.50 19.54 -2.44
C ALA A 174 2.38 19.67 -3.69
N SER A 175 3.04 18.57 -4.11
CA SER A 175 3.90 18.52 -5.30
C SER A 175 3.56 17.30 -6.18
N PRO A 176 2.43 17.31 -6.92
CA PRO A 176 2.03 16.16 -7.73
C PRO A 176 3.01 15.84 -8.84
N GLU A 177 3.25 14.56 -9.11
CA GLU A 177 4.12 14.14 -10.20
C GLU A 177 3.41 14.22 -11.56
N ALA A 178 4.16 14.54 -12.62
CA ALA A 178 3.60 14.55 -13.98
C ALA A 178 3.30 13.14 -14.51
N THR A 179 4.08 12.12 -14.10
CA THR A 179 3.98 10.74 -14.59
C THR A 179 4.15 9.71 -13.46
N PRO A 180 3.25 9.69 -12.46
CA PRO A 180 3.44 8.94 -11.21
C PRO A 180 3.51 7.41 -11.38
N VAL A 181 3.08 6.88 -12.53
CA VAL A 181 3.16 5.44 -12.82
C VAL A 181 4.61 5.00 -13.11
N THR A 182 5.47 5.90 -13.59
CA THR A 182 6.81 5.58 -14.10
C THR A 182 7.94 6.37 -13.45
N THR A 183 7.63 7.38 -12.63
CA THR A 183 8.60 8.18 -11.88
C THR A 183 8.45 7.95 -10.37
N GLY A 184 9.19 8.67 -9.53
CA GLY A 184 9.02 8.54 -8.08
C GLY A 184 9.65 7.30 -7.46
N ARG A 185 9.43 7.15 -6.15
CA ARG A 185 9.72 5.95 -5.36
C ARG A 185 8.55 4.98 -5.42
N VAL A 186 7.33 5.45 -5.62
CA VAL A 186 6.14 4.63 -5.82
C VAL A 186 5.81 4.63 -7.31
N GLN A 187 5.60 3.44 -7.86
CA GLN A 187 5.27 3.23 -9.27
C GLN A 187 4.15 2.20 -9.40
N ALA A 188 3.51 2.12 -10.57
CA ALA A 188 2.52 1.09 -10.90
C ALA A 188 2.90 0.34 -12.18
N ASP A 189 2.44 -0.90 -12.34
CA ASP A 189 2.56 -1.67 -13.59
C ASP A 189 1.87 -0.99 -14.78
N GLY A 190 0.85 -0.17 -14.51
CA GLY A 190 0.18 0.62 -15.52
C GLY A 190 -0.99 1.42 -14.96
N LEU A 191 -1.97 1.69 -15.82
CA LEU A 191 -3.21 2.38 -15.45
C LEU A 191 -4.36 1.42 -15.11
N THR A 192 -4.22 0.13 -15.43
CA THR A 192 -5.23 -0.92 -15.20
C THR A 192 -5.48 -1.12 -13.70
N ASP A 193 -6.75 -1.22 -13.30
CA ASP A 193 -7.16 -1.46 -11.92
C ASP A 193 -7.70 -2.90 -11.78
N PRO A 194 -7.28 -3.69 -10.77
CA PRO A 194 -6.29 -3.39 -9.73
C PRO A 194 -4.84 -3.36 -10.24
N ARG A 195 -4.01 -2.55 -9.60
CA ARG A 195 -2.60 -2.29 -9.97
C ARG A 195 -1.64 -3.19 -9.18
N ILE A 196 -0.44 -3.35 -9.73
CA ILE A 196 0.73 -3.77 -8.96
C ILE A 196 1.42 -2.52 -8.45
N LEU A 197 1.48 -2.35 -7.13
CA LEU A 197 2.23 -1.29 -6.47
C LEU A 197 3.71 -1.68 -6.46
N TYR A 198 4.59 -0.76 -6.83
CA TYR A 198 6.04 -0.89 -6.68
C TYR A 198 6.55 0.22 -5.77
N TYR A 199 7.26 -0.15 -4.71
CA TYR A 199 7.87 0.78 -3.76
C TYR A 199 9.40 0.61 -3.76
N ARG A 200 10.11 1.70 -4.06
CA ARG A 200 11.57 1.74 -4.15
C ARG A 200 12.21 1.87 -2.77
N SER A 201 12.98 0.84 -2.43
CA SER A 201 13.76 0.74 -1.20
C SER A 201 15.25 1.07 -1.47
N VAL A 202 16.16 0.29 -0.91
CA VAL A 202 17.62 0.43 -1.02
C VAL A 202 18.11 0.39 -2.46
N GLY A 203 19.17 1.17 -2.71
CA GLY A 203 19.84 1.24 -4.00
C GLY A 203 21.31 0.85 -3.91
N ARG A 204 21.83 0.28 -5.00
CA ARG A 204 23.24 0.02 -5.27
C ARG A 204 23.68 0.92 -6.41
N SER A 205 24.73 1.71 -6.19
CA SER A 205 25.42 2.47 -7.26
C SER A 205 26.33 1.55 -8.07
N PRO A 206 26.50 1.78 -9.38
CA PRO A 206 27.52 1.08 -10.16
C PRO A 206 28.91 1.35 -9.56
N GLY A 207 29.72 0.29 -9.42
CA GLY A 207 31.11 0.38 -8.94
C GLY A 207 31.37 -0.02 -7.48
N TYR A 208 30.33 -0.37 -6.71
CA TYR A 208 30.44 -0.92 -5.35
C TYR A 208 29.61 -2.20 -5.19
#